data_AF-A0A2Z5E8B0-F1
#
_entry.id   AF-A0A2Z5E8B0-F1
#
_cell.length_a   1.000
_cell.length_b   1.000
_cell.length_c   1.000
_cell.angle_alpha   90.00
_cell.angle_beta   90.00
_cell.angle_gamma   90.00
#
_symmetry.space_group_name_H-M   'P 1'
#
loop_
_entity.id
_entity.type
_entity.pdbx_description
1 polymer ?
#
loop_
_entity_poly.entity_id
_entity_poly.type
_entity_poly.pdbx_seq_one_letter_code
_entity_poly.pdbx_strand_id
1 'polypeptide(L)'
;MQALVDGYYRDAVSSFAASLERIFEFYMKVVSLAAGLDGLVYDQTWKLVAKQSERQLGTYLALYQLENKVVSPVLSPKHVSFRNRVIHEGYFPTVDEAVDFGQAVVDLIQPLLNTMMPRYTHAIEAQSLLHAASAKIKTANGAHHVVFFDNFILKFDIEADDWNPKTPSFSKSFRSAASRSTTAR
;
A
#
# COMPACT_ATOMS: atom_id res chain seq x y z
N MET A 1 -8.10 9.21 -10.95
CA MET A 1 -9.29 10.05 -10.71
C MET A 1 -10.01 10.45 -12.00
N GLN A 2 -9.29 10.78 -13.09
CA GLN A 2 -9.90 11.15 -14.38
C GLN A 2 -10.97 10.15 -14.89
N ALA A 3 -10.69 8.84 -14.85
CA ALA A 3 -11.64 7.80 -15.27
C ALA A 3 -12.97 7.77 -14.49
N LEU A 4 -12.96 8.14 -13.20
CA LEU A 4 -14.18 8.20 -12.39
C LEU A 4 -15.06 9.37 -12.81
N VAL A 5 -14.45 10.54 -13.06
CA VAL A 5 -15.13 11.75 -13.52
C VAL A 5 -15.71 11.56 -14.91
N ASP A 6 -15.01 10.82 -15.78
CA ASP A 6 -15.40 10.59 -17.17
C ASP A 6 -16.40 9.43 -17.35
N GLY A 7 -16.87 8.80 -16.27
CA GLY A 7 -17.84 7.69 -16.31
C GLY A 7 -17.25 6.31 -16.62
N TYR A 8 -15.92 6.18 -16.72
CA TYR A 8 -15.22 4.92 -16.94
C TYR A 8 -14.98 4.17 -15.61
N TYR A 9 -16.06 3.75 -14.95
CA TYR A 9 -16.02 3.19 -13.60
C TYR A 9 -15.21 1.89 -13.48
N ARG A 10 -15.23 1.05 -14.51
CA ARG A 10 -14.40 -0.17 -14.58
C ARG A 10 -12.90 0.17 -14.57
N ASP A 11 -12.51 1.19 -15.34
CA ASP A 11 -11.12 1.64 -15.42
C ASP A 11 -10.69 2.37 -14.16
N ALA A 12 -11.63 3.09 -13.51
CA ALA A 12 -11.42 3.68 -12.20
C ALA A 12 -11.10 2.61 -11.15
N VAL A 13 -11.92 1.56 -11.05
CA VAL A 13 -11.69 0.42 -10.12
C VAL A 13 -10.36 -0.27 -10.42
N SER A 14 -10.05 -0.50 -11.70
CA SER A 14 -8.77 -1.10 -12.10
C SER A 14 -7.58 -0.22 -11.70
N SER A 15 -7.71 1.10 -11.85
CA SER A 15 -6.70 2.07 -11.43
C SER A 15 -6.51 2.10 -9.91
N PHE A 16 -7.60 2.05 -9.14
CA PHE A 16 -7.53 1.99 -7.67
C PHE A 16 -6.85 0.71 -7.20
N ALA A 17 -7.22 -0.44 -7.76
CA ALA A 17 -6.58 -1.73 -7.44
C ALA A 17 -5.07 -1.70 -7.75
N ALA A 18 -4.69 -1.20 -8.94
CA ALA A 18 -3.29 -1.05 -9.32
C ALA A 18 -2.53 -0.10 -8.38
N SER A 19 -3.16 1.01 -7.96
CA SER A 19 -2.53 1.95 -7.02
C SER A 19 -2.23 1.32 -5.66
N LEU A 20 -3.14 0.47 -5.15
CA LEU A 20 -2.93 -0.27 -3.92
C LEU A 20 -1.77 -1.26 -4.03
N GLU A 21 -1.68 -1.99 -5.15
CA GLU A 21 -0.54 -2.89 -5.39
C GLU A 21 0.79 -2.14 -5.45
N ARG A 22 0.82 -0.98 -6.12
CA ARG A 22 2.02 -0.14 -6.20
C ARG A 22 2.43 0.42 -4.84
N ILE A 23 1.49 0.70 -3.95
CA ILE A 23 1.82 1.17 -2.61
C ILE A 23 2.43 0.07 -1.74
N PHE A 24 1.97 -1.18 -1.89
CA PHE A 24 2.54 -2.32 -1.18
C PHE A 24 3.96 -2.60 -1.65
N GLU A 25 4.18 -2.56 -2.98
CA GLU A 25 5.51 -2.65 -3.57
C GLU A 25 6.45 -1.55 -3.05
N PHE A 26 5.99 -0.31 -3.03
CA PHE A 26 6.77 0.83 -2.54
C PHE A 26 7.12 0.66 -1.06
N TYR A 27 6.15 0.31 -0.22
CA TYR A 27 6.37 0.03 1.20
C TYR A 27 7.42 -1.06 1.40
N MET A 28 7.30 -2.19 0.68
CA MET A 28 8.26 -3.29 0.81
C MET A 28 9.68 -2.86 0.43
N LYS A 29 9.84 -2.06 -0.62
CA LYS A 29 11.15 -1.53 -1.03
C LYS A 29 11.72 -0.59 0.02
N VAL A 30 10.92 0.37 0.51
CA VAL A 30 11.33 1.35 1.52
C VAL A 30 11.78 0.68 2.81
N VAL A 31 10.97 -0.23 3.35
CA VAL A 31 11.30 -0.96 4.59
C VAL A 31 12.55 -1.81 4.41
N SER A 32 12.69 -2.48 3.26
CA SER A 32 13.88 -3.30 2.98
C SER A 32 15.15 -2.46 2.91
N LEU A 33 15.09 -1.30 2.24
CA LEU A 33 16.22 -0.36 2.17
C LEU A 33 16.57 0.20 3.55
N ALA A 34 15.56 0.58 4.34
CA ALA A 34 15.76 1.07 5.71
C ALA A 34 16.37 0.00 6.63
N ALA A 35 16.08 -1.28 6.37
CA ALA A 35 16.71 -2.41 7.05
C ALA A 35 18.15 -2.71 6.57
N GLY A 36 18.68 -1.94 5.63
CA GLY A 36 20.04 -2.12 5.09
C GLY A 36 20.17 -3.24 4.07
N LEU A 37 19.06 -3.72 3.49
CA LEU A 37 19.11 -4.73 2.45
C LEU A 37 19.71 -4.16 1.16
N ASP A 38 20.64 -4.90 0.56
CA ASP A 38 21.21 -4.54 -0.74
C ASP A 38 20.12 -4.48 -1.83
N GLY A 39 20.16 -3.42 -2.63
CA GLY A 39 19.15 -3.16 -3.67
C GLY A 39 19.07 -4.23 -4.74
N LEU A 40 20.21 -4.84 -5.13
CA LEU A 40 20.26 -5.90 -6.14
C LEU A 40 19.66 -7.21 -5.59
N VAL A 41 19.93 -7.52 -4.32
CA VAL A 41 19.34 -8.69 -3.64
C VAL A 41 17.82 -8.55 -3.54
N TYR A 42 17.34 -7.35 -3.21
CA TYR A 42 15.90 -7.06 -3.25
C TYR A 42 15.34 -7.30 -4.66
N ASP A 43 15.96 -6.75 -5.70
CA ASP A 43 15.44 -6.81 -7.06
C ASP A 43 15.42 -8.24 -7.61
N GLN A 44 16.41 -9.06 -7.25
CA GLN A 44 16.41 -10.51 -7.55
C GLN A 44 15.22 -11.21 -6.92
N THR A 45 14.91 -10.91 -5.65
CA THR A 45 13.75 -11.46 -4.93
C THR A 45 12.44 -10.95 -5.53
N TRP A 46 12.36 -9.65 -5.83
CA TRP A 46 11.17 -9.01 -6.38
C TRP A 46 10.77 -9.63 -7.72
N LYS A 47 11.74 -9.94 -8.60
CA LYS A 47 11.49 -10.62 -9.89
C LYS A 47 10.75 -11.95 -9.75
N LEU A 48 10.89 -12.66 -8.63
CA LEU A 48 10.23 -13.94 -8.37
C LEU A 48 8.74 -13.78 -7.99
N VAL A 49 8.34 -12.61 -7.48
CA VAL A 49 6.98 -12.35 -6.96
C VAL A 49 6.20 -11.31 -7.78
N ALA A 50 6.89 -10.46 -8.54
CA ALA A 50 6.32 -9.29 -9.24
C ALA A 50 5.21 -9.62 -10.25
N LYS A 51 5.06 -10.87 -10.71
CA LYS A 51 4.03 -11.26 -11.69
C LYS A 51 2.72 -11.79 -11.08
N GLN A 52 2.65 -11.94 -9.76
CA GLN A 52 1.47 -12.53 -9.10
C GLN A 52 1.02 -11.64 -7.93
N SER A 53 -0.13 -10.99 -8.09
CA SER A 53 -0.68 -10.08 -7.09
C SER A 53 -0.92 -10.74 -5.73
N GLU A 54 -1.33 -12.01 -5.71
CA GLU A 54 -1.49 -12.78 -4.47
C GLU A 54 -0.17 -13.00 -3.74
N ARG A 55 0.92 -13.28 -4.47
CA ARG A 55 2.26 -13.42 -3.87
C ARG A 55 2.78 -12.08 -3.37
N GLN A 56 2.54 -11.00 -4.10
CA GLN A 56 2.89 -9.66 -3.65
C GLN A 56 2.18 -9.31 -2.34
N LEU A 57 0.87 -9.58 -2.26
CA LEU A 57 0.10 -9.37 -1.04
C LEU A 57 0.62 -10.22 0.12
N GLY A 58 0.89 -11.51 -0.09
CA GLY A 58 1.46 -12.38 0.93
C GLY A 58 2.81 -11.88 1.47
N THR A 59 3.71 -11.46 0.58
CA THR A 59 5.00 -10.88 0.96
C THR A 59 4.84 -9.59 1.75
N TYR A 60 3.94 -8.70 1.31
CA TYR A 60 3.63 -7.47 2.02
C TYR A 60 3.12 -7.74 3.43
N LEU A 61 2.16 -8.67 3.60
CA LEU A 61 1.60 -9.01 4.90
C LEU A 61 2.67 -9.56 5.86
N ALA A 62 3.52 -10.46 5.37
CA ALA A 62 4.59 -11.03 6.17
C ALA A 62 5.60 -9.95 6.61
N LEU A 63 6.04 -9.09 5.69
CA LEU A 63 6.97 -8.01 6.01
C LEU A 63 6.35 -6.98 6.96
N TYR A 64 5.11 -6.56 6.71
CA TYR A 64 4.40 -5.61 7.55
C TYR A 64 4.25 -6.14 8.99
N GLN A 65 3.88 -7.42 9.14
CA GLN A 65 3.75 -8.07 10.44
C GLN A 65 5.08 -8.16 11.17
N LEU A 66 6.17 -8.47 10.44
CA LEU A 66 7.51 -8.52 11.01
C LEU A 66 7.97 -7.13 11.48
N GLU A 67 7.70 -6.09 10.69
CA GLU A 67 8.19 -4.73 10.93
C GLU A 67 7.38 -3.98 12.01
N ASN A 68 6.06 -4.18 12.04
CA ASN A 68 5.15 -3.43 12.91
C ASN A 68 4.63 -4.24 14.11
N LYS A 69 4.92 -5.55 14.16
CA LYS A 69 4.45 -6.48 15.20
C LYS A 69 2.92 -6.55 15.34
N VAL A 70 2.19 -6.11 14.32
CA VAL A 70 0.73 -6.15 14.23
C VAL A 70 0.29 -6.60 12.84
N VAL A 71 -0.95 -7.08 12.73
CA VAL A 71 -1.53 -7.48 11.44
C VAL A 71 -1.81 -6.25 10.59
N SER A 72 -1.43 -6.30 9.32
CA SER A 72 -1.74 -5.21 8.39
C SER A 72 -3.24 -5.13 8.08
N PRO A 73 -3.84 -3.93 8.04
CA PRO A 73 -5.19 -3.80 7.50
C PRO A 73 -5.19 -4.18 6.02
N VAL A 74 -6.22 -4.90 5.58
CA VAL A 74 -6.43 -5.34 4.19
C VAL A 74 -7.82 -4.98 3.74
N LEU A 75 -8.05 -5.01 2.43
CA LEU A 75 -9.39 -4.88 1.86
C LEU A 75 -10.31 -5.94 2.47
N SER A 76 -11.53 -5.53 2.80
CA SER A 76 -12.55 -6.46 3.28
C SER A 76 -12.86 -7.52 2.20
N PRO A 77 -13.35 -8.71 2.57
CA PRO A 77 -13.75 -9.74 1.61
C PRO A 77 -14.75 -9.23 0.56
N LYS A 78 -15.65 -8.31 0.95
CA LYS A 78 -16.59 -7.62 0.05
C LYS A 78 -15.84 -6.87 -1.05
N HIS A 79 -14.87 -6.04 -0.71
CA HIS A 79 -14.10 -5.24 -1.67
C HIS A 79 -13.17 -6.10 -2.52
N VAL A 80 -12.60 -7.17 -1.97
CA VAL A 80 -11.79 -8.14 -2.74
C VAL A 80 -12.65 -8.83 -3.79
N SER A 81 -13.83 -9.34 -3.40
CA SER A 81 -14.77 -9.99 -4.32
C SER A 81 -15.23 -9.01 -5.40
N PHE A 82 -15.64 -7.80 -5.03
CA PHE A 82 -16.03 -6.75 -5.97
C PHE A 82 -14.93 -6.47 -7.01
N ARG A 83 -13.70 -6.23 -6.56
CA ARG A 83 -12.55 -6.00 -7.44
C ARG A 83 -12.34 -7.16 -8.41
N ASN A 84 -12.44 -8.41 -7.93
CA ASN A 84 -12.26 -9.59 -8.76
C ASN A 84 -13.34 -9.69 -9.84
N ARG A 85 -14.60 -9.40 -9.52
CA ARG A 85 -15.69 -9.36 -10.51
C ARG A 85 -15.43 -8.31 -11.60
N VAL A 86 -15.01 -7.11 -11.22
CA VAL A 86 -14.73 -6.03 -12.18
C VAL A 86 -13.55 -6.36 -13.09
N ILE A 87 -12.44 -6.85 -12.53
CA ILE A 87 -11.20 -7.07 -13.28
C ILE A 87 -11.25 -8.37 -14.09
N HIS A 88 -11.72 -9.46 -13.50
CA HIS A 88 -11.60 -10.81 -14.08
C HIS A 88 -12.88 -11.31 -14.74
N GLU A 89 -14.06 -10.90 -14.26
CA GLU A 89 -15.35 -11.35 -14.79
C GLU A 89 -15.97 -10.32 -15.76
N GLY A 90 -15.38 -9.13 -15.88
CA GLY A 90 -15.86 -8.09 -16.78
C GLY A 90 -17.12 -7.38 -16.29
N TYR A 91 -17.41 -7.42 -14.99
CA TYR A 91 -18.52 -6.69 -14.39
C TYR A 91 -18.37 -5.18 -14.61
N PHE A 92 -19.45 -4.51 -15.00
CA PHE A 92 -19.52 -3.05 -15.13
C PHE A 92 -20.07 -2.45 -13.82
N PRO A 93 -19.22 -1.81 -13.01
CA PRO A 93 -19.66 -1.25 -11.75
C PRO A 93 -20.47 0.03 -11.95
N THR A 94 -21.35 0.31 -11.00
CA THR A 94 -22.02 1.60 -10.85
C THR A 94 -21.05 2.66 -10.31
N VAL A 95 -21.46 3.93 -10.38
CA VAL A 95 -20.69 5.05 -9.80
C VAL A 95 -20.48 4.85 -8.30
N ASP A 96 -21.54 4.50 -7.57
CA ASP A 96 -21.49 4.34 -6.11
C ASP A 96 -20.56 3.19 -5.71
N GLU A 97 -20.58 2.07 -6.44
CA GLU A 97 -19.66 0.96 -6.19
C GLU A 97 -18.20 1.33 -6.49
N ALA A 98 -17.95 2.10 -7.54
CA ALA A 98 -16.60 2.57 -7.87
C ALA A 98 -16.07 3.56 -6.83
N VAL A 99 -16.93 4.45 -6.33
CA VAL A 99 -16.61 5.39 -5.24
C VAL A 99 -16.38 4.65 -3.92
N ASP A 100 -17.25 3.72 -3.53
CA ASP A 100 -17.12 2.87 -2.33
C ASP A 100 -15.77 2.12 -2.33
N PHE A 101 -15.43 1.51 -3.47
CA PHE A 101 -14.15 0.82 -3.61
C PHE A 101 -12.95 1.77 -3.57
N GLY A 102 -13.03 2.93 -4.24
CA GLY A 102 -12.00 3.96 -4.20
C GLY A 102 -11.73 4.45 -2.77
N GLN A 103 -12.80 4.71 -2.01
CA GLN A 103 -12.70 5.11 -0.61
C GLN A 103 -12.03 4.02 0.23
N ALA A 104 -12.44 2.76 0.07
CA ALA A 104 -11.83 1.64 0.78
C ALA A 104 -10.33 1.49 0.49
N VAL A 105 -9.87 1.84 -0.71
CA VAL A 105 -8.44 1.86 -1.05
C VAL A 105 -7.73 3.02 -0.35
N VAL A 106 -8.30 4.23 -0.36
CA VAL A 106 -7.72 5.39 0.33
C VAL A 106 -7.61 5.17 1.83
N ASP A 107 -8.65 4.59 2.45
CA ASP A 107 -8.69 4.26 3.88
C ASP A 107 -7.57 3.29 4.31
N LEU A 108 -7.05 2.49 3.38
CA LEU A 108 -5.88 1.63 3.62
C LEU A 108 -4.56 2.36 3.38
N ILE A 109 -4.48 3.16 2.31
CA ILE A 109 -3.24 3.82 1.90
C ILE A 109 -2.87 4.95 2.86
N GLN A 110 -3.85 5.77 3.28
CA GLN A 110 -3.57 6.97 4.05
C GLN A 110 -2.90 6.67 5.41
N PRO A 111 -3.39 5.73 6.24
CA PRO A 111 -2.70 5.39 7.49
C PRO A 111 -1.32 4.78 7.26
N LEU A 112 -1.16 3.99 6.20
CA LEU A 112 0.14 3.41 5.84
C LEU A 112 1.16 4.51 5.51
N LEU A 113 0.76 5.51 4.72
CA LEU A 113 1.61 6.66 4.41
C LEU A 113 1.94 7.47 5.66
N ASN A 114 0.95 7.78 6.49
CA ASN A 114 1.14 8.58 7.72
C ASN A 114 2.13 7.92 8.69
N THR A 115 2.17 6.59 8.75
CA THR A 115 3.13 5.84 9.59
C THR A 115 4.51 5.71 8.94
N MET A 116 4.55 5.53 7.62
CA MET A 116 5.79 5.25 6.88
C MET A 116 6.62 6.53 6.65
N MET A 117 5.97 7.64 6.28
CA MET A 117 6.63 8.91 5.91
C MET A 117 7.61 9.44 6.98
N PRO A 118 7.22 9.58 8.26
CA PRO A 118 8.14 10.07 9.30
C PRO A 118 9.18 9.03 9.73
N ARG A 119 8.88 7.73 9.58
CA ARG A 119 9.77 6.64 10.05
C ARG A 119 10.91 6.34 9.07
N TYR A 120 10.67 6.52 7.77
CA TYR A 120 11.59 6.09 6.72
C TYR A 120 11.96 7.20 5.73
N THR A 121 11.97 8.47 6.17
CA THR A 121 12.19 9.64 5.31
C THR A 121 13.39 9.48 4.36
N HIS A 122 14.56 9.10 4.87
CA HIS A 122 15.75 8.91 4.03
C HIS A 122 15.61 7.81 2.98
N ALA A 123 14.99 6.67 3.33
CA ALA A 123 14.77 5.57 2.39
C ALA A 123 13.73 5.94 1.33
N ILE A 124 12.70 6.71 1.72
CA ILE A 124 11.67 7.25 0.82
C ILE A 124 12.28 8.23 -0.17
N GLU A 125 13.11 9.17 0.31
CA GLU A 125 13.82 10.14 -0.54
C GLU A 125 14.72 9.42 -1.54
N ALA A 126 15.55 8.48 -1.07
CA ALA A 126 16.42 7.69 -1.93
C ALA A 126 15.64 6.93 -3.01
N GLN A 127 14.56 6.24 -2.63
CA GLN A 127 13.74 5.50 -3.58
C GLN A 127 12.99 6.41 -4.56
N SER A 128 12.56 7.60 -4.11
CA SER A 128 11.88 8.59 -4.97
C SER A 128 12.82 9.15 -6.03
N LEU A 129 14.07 9.45 -5.66
CA LEU A 129 15.11 9.89 -6.60
C LEU A 129 15.44 8.80 -7.64
N LEU A 130 15.57 7.54 -7.20
CA LEU A 130 15.81 6.40 -8.11
C LEU A 130 14.66 6.20 -9.10
N HIS A 131 13.41 6.32 -8.65
CA HIS A 131 12.25 6.25 -9.53
C HIS A 131 12.22 7.40 -10.54
N ALA A 132 12.46 8.64 -10.10
CA ALA A 132 12.50 9.80 -10.98
C ALA A 132 13.62 9.68 -12.04
N ALA A 133 14.80 9.21 -11.65
CA ALA A 133 15.90 8.95 -12.58
C ALA A 133 15.54 7.86 -13.61
N SER A 134 14.94 6.77 -13.16
CA SER A 134 14.50 5.66 -14.02
C SER A 134 13.41 6.08 -15.01
N ALA A 135 12.51 6.99 -14.60
CA ALA A 135 11.48 7.56 -15.47
C ALA A 135 12.10 8.44 -16.56
N LYS A 136 13.07 9.31 -16.21
CA LYS A 136 13.79 10.16 -17.17
C LYS A 136 14.51 9.35 -18.25
N ILE A 137 15.15 8.24 -17.86
CA ILE A 137 15.85 7.34 -18.80
C ILE A 137 14.86 6.70 -19.79
N LYS A 138 13.66 6.30 -19.35
CA LYS A 138 12.62 5.74 -20.22
C LYS A 138 12.06 6.77 -21.20
N THR A 139 11.88 8.01 -20.77
CA THR A 139 11.40 9.11 -21.64
C THR A 139 12.46 9.61 -22.62
N ALA A 140 13.75 9.36 -22.39
CA ALA A 140 14.79 9.67 -23.38
C ALA A 140 14.76 8.72 -24.59
N ASN A 141 14.15 7.53 -24.44
CA ASN A 141 14.08 6.48 -25.46
C ASN A 141 12.70 6.36 -26.16
N GLY A 142 11.75 7.27 -25.89
CA GLY A 142 10.42 7.29 -26.49
C GLY A 142 9.77 8.67 -26.39
N ALA A 143 9.04 9.07 -27.44
CA ALA A 143 8.54 10.43 -27.67
C ALA A 143 8.09 11.20 -26.41
N HIS A 144 8.56 12.44 -26.33
CA HIS A 144 8.43 13.36 -25.19
C HIS A 144 6.97 13.61 -24.77
N HIS A 145 6.58 13.06 -23.61
CA HIS A 145 5.64 13.72 -22.71
C HIS A 145 6.40 14.04 -21.43
N VAL A 146 6.99 15.23 -21.39
CA VAL A 146 7.70 15.71 -20.20
C VAL A 146 6.66 16.21 -19.21
N VAL A 147 6.21 15.35 -18.30
CA VAL A 147 5.52 15.81 -17.10
C VAL A 147 6.61 16.25 -16.12
N PHE A 148 6.92 17.55 -16.10
CA PHE A 148 7.73 18.15 -15.06
C PHE A 148 6.97 18.08 -13.74
N PHE A 149 7.39 17.20 -12.84
CA PHE A 149 7.02 17.27 -11.42
C PHE A 149 8.13 18.03 -10.68
N ASP A 150 8.35 19.29 -11.05
CA ASP A 150 9.17 20.20 -10.24
C ASP A 150 8.38 20.49 -8.96
N ASN A 151 8.94 20.07 -7.82
CA ASN A 151 8.39 20.13 -6.45
C ASN A 151 7.53 18.94 -5.97
N PHE A 152 8.02 17.71 -6.09
CA PHE A 152 7.57 16.64 -5.18
C PHE A 152 8.23 16.77 -3.79
N ILE A 153 8.11 17.94 -3.16
CA ILE A 153 8.06 18.00 -1.71
C ILE A 153 6.58 17.82 -1.41
N LEU A 154 6.18 16.59 -1.05
CA LEU A 154 4.92 16.39 -0.38
C LEU A 154 4.98 17.17 0.94
N LYS A 155 4.61 18.46 0.89
CA LYS A 155 4.13 19.16 2.09
C LYS A 155 2.80 18.50 2.40
N PHE A 156 2.86 17.38 3.11
CA PHE A 156 1.72 16.97 3.91
C PHE A 156 1.62 18.05 4.98
N ASP A 157 0.62 18.93 4.85
CA ASP A 157 0.24 19.78 5.96
C ASP A 157 -0.10 18.83 7.12
N ILE A 158 0.75 18.84 8.14
CA ILE A 158 0.60 18.05 9.37
C ILE A 158 -0.61 18.57 10.18
N GLU A 159 -1.29 19.62 9.68
CA GLU A 159 -2.41 20.32 10.30
C GLU A 159 -3.81 19.88 9.85
N ALA A 160 -3.96 18.76 9.11
CA ALA A 160 -5.27 18.13 8.91
C ALA A 160 -5.71 17.38 10.19
N ASP A 161 -6.01 18.15 11.24
CA ASP A 161 -6.40 17.73 12.60
C ASP A 161 -7.90 17.40 12.72
N ASP A 162 -8.54 17.01 11.62
CA ASP A 162 -9.98 16.75 11.53
C ASP A 162 -10.34 15.35 11.00
N TRP A 163 -9.36 14.50 10.70
CA TRP A 163 -9.60 13.08 10.40
C TRP A 163 -9.69 12.23 11.67
N ASN A 164 -10.92 11.98 12.15
CA ASN A 164 -11.22 11.07 13.24
C ASN A 164 -11.71 9.70 12.71
N PRO A 165 -10.82 8.73 12.41
CA PRO A 165 -11.25 7.38 12.14
C PRO A 165 -11.68 6.75 13.47
N LYS A 166 -12.98 6.42 13.59
CA LYS A 166 -13.49 5.64 14.72
C LYS A 166 -12.64 4.37 14.84
N THR A 167 -11.78 4.33 15.86
CA THR A 167 -11.01 3.14 16.18
C THR A 167 -11.99 2.01 16.55
N PRO A 168 -11.90 0.82 15.93
CA PRO A 168 -12.67 -0.32 16.39
C PRO A 168 -12.20 -0.66 17.82
N SER A 169 -13.12 -0.57 18.79
CA SER A 169 -12.84 -0.92 20.18
C SER A 169 -12.59 -2.43 20.28
N PHE A 170 -11.34 -2.86 20.26
CA PHE A 170 -11.00 -4.22 20.66
C PHE A 170 -11.00 -4.29 22.19
N SER A 171 -12.08 -4.87 22.75
CA SER A 171 -12.20 -5.16 24.18
C SER A 171 -11.04 -6.04 24.62
N LYS A 172 -10.26 -5.56 25.58
CA LYS A 172 -9.19 -6.31 26.24
C LYS A 172 -9.75 -7.56 26.91
N SER A 173 -9.38 -8.72 26.38
CA SER A 173 -9.48 -10.00 27.08
C SER A 173 -8.16 -10.76 26.89
N PHE A 174 -7.08 -10.23 27.44
CA PHE A 174 -5.91 -11.03 27.78
C PHE A 174 -5.97 -11.29 29.28
N ARG A 175 -6.55 -12.44 29.68
CA ARG A 175 -6.36 -12.95 31.03
C ARG A 175 -5.04 -13.72 31.08
N SER A 176 -4.16 -13.20 31.91
CA SER A 176 -2.99 -13.83 32.50
C SER A 176 -3.19 -15.31 32.81
N ALA A 177 -2.28 -16.15 32.30
CA ALA A 177 -2.02 -17.48 32.84
C ALA A 177 -0.50 -17.63 33.04
N ALA A 178 0.03 -16.89 34.01
CA ALA A 178 1.33 -17.17 34.60
C ALA A 178 1.16 -17.20 36.13
N SER A 179 1.00 -18.40 36.70
CA SER A 179 1.64 -18.86 37.94
C SER A 179 0.93 -20.10 38.52
N ARG A 180 1.75 -20.96 39.16
CA ARG A 180 1.45 -22.16 39.97
C ARG A 180 1.37 -23.43 39.11
N SER A 181 2.29 -24.39 39.23
CA SER A 181 2.61 -25.08 40.49
C SER A 181 4.07 -25.55 40.59
N THR A 182 4.69 -25.29 41.74
CA THR A 182 5.77 -26.09 42.31
C THR A 182 5.20 -26.83 43.53
N THR A 183 5.57 -28.11 43.67
CA THR A 183 5.53 -28.98 44.87
C THR A 183 4.21 -29.63 45.28
N ALA A 184 4.12 -30.97 45.16
CA ALA A 184 4.00 -31.93 46.28
C ALA A 184 3.50 -33.32 45.84
N ARG A 185 4.42 -34.29 45.71
CA ARG A 185 4.45 -35.62 46.38
C ARG A 185 5.47 -36.54 45.73
#